data_AF-A0A7W6FWQ5-F1
#
_entry.id   AF-A0A7W6FWQ5-F1
#
_cell.length_a   1.000
_cell.length_b   1.000
_cell.length_c   1.000
_cell.angle_alpha   90.00
_cell.angle_beta   90.00
_cell.angle_gamma   90.00
#
_symmetry.space_group_name_H-M   'P 1'
#
loop_
_entity.id
_entity.type
_entity.pdbx_description
1 polymer ?
#
loop_
_entity_poly.entity_id
_entity_poly.type
_entity_poly.pdbx_seq_one_letter_code
_entity_poly.pdbx_strand_id
1 'polypeptide(L)'
;MGRRQCARLKILNARAPRCSATAKHTGQPCRNRAMVNGKCWAHGGKTPRGDGRWHRPVWPKGNAPDAAEKLNRKLQTLEQRAKKREHRIARMSSKDRAGYDRWKATHAPTSKAKRAAAREHERQARQALADLLSLAPTRSSGVQALYDELAAAQAHLRALDRQDELAEAWTDGIGVFG
;
A
#
# COMPACT_ATOMS: atom_id res chain seq x y z
N MET A 1 37.62 11.50 -28.20
CA MET A 1 37.01 12.64 -27.45
C MET A 1 38.09 13.61 -27.03
N GLY A 2 37.92 14.92 -27.24
CA GLY A 2 38.93 15.93 -26.91
C GLY A 2 38.96 16.32 -25.42
N ARG A 3 40.11 16.78 -24.91
CA ARG A 3 40.31 17.17 -23.49
C ARG A 3 39.27 18.18 -22.96
N ARG A 4 38.86 19.15 -23.79
CA ARG A 4 37.81 20.14 -23.46
C ARG A 4 36.43 19.49 -23.25
N GLN A 5 36.12 18.47 -24.04
CA GLN A 5 34.88 17.68 -23.91
C GLN A 5 34.85 16.91 -22.59
N CYS A 6 35.97 16.30 -22.20
CA CYS A 6 36.09 15.59 -20.92
C CYS A 6 35.93 16.53 -19.71
N ALA A 7 36.52 17.73 -19.75
CA ALA A 7 36.40 18.73 -18.68
C ALA A 7 34.96 19.23 -18.51
N ARG A 8 34.29 19.55 -19.62
CA ARG A 8 32.86 19.92 -19.62
C ARG A 8 31.99 18.80 -19.05
N LEU A 9 32.26 17.55 -19.46
CA LEU A 9 31.54 16.40 -18.92
C LEU A 9 31.75 16.28 -17.41
N LYS A 10 32.97 16.45 -16.89
CA LYS A 10 33.28 16.42 -15.45
C LYS A 10 32.50 17.48 -14.65
N ILE A 11 32.37 18.71 -15.15
CA ILE A 11 31.64 19.79 -14.46
C ILE A 11 30.12 19.51 -14.42
N LEU A 12 29.53 19.19 -15.57
CA LEU A 12 28.12 18.74 -15.62
C LEU A 12 27.91 17.54 -14.71
N ASN A 13 28.93 16.70 -14.63
CA ASN A 13 28.90 15.53 -13.81
C ASN A 13 28.90 15.86 -12.31
N ALA A 14 29.69 16.82 -11.85
CA ALA A 14 29.72 17.20 -10.44
C ALA A 14 28.38 17.77 -9.95
N ARG A 15 27.66 18.49 -10.82
CA ARG A 15 26.40 19.19 -10.50
C ARG A 15 25.13 18.33 -10.64
N ALA A 16 25.22 17.14 -11.21
CA ALA A 16 24.04 16.30 -11.43
C ALA A 16 23.49 15.77 -10.09
N PRO A 17 22.15 15.72 -9.91
CA PRO A 17 21.54 15.17 -8.71
C PRO A 17 21.93 13.70 -8.50
N ARG A 18 22.00 13.27 -7.24
CA ARG A 18 22.28 11.89 -6.86
C ARG A 18 21.00 11.06 -6.83
N CYS A 19 21.16 9.76 -6.99
CA CYS A 19 20.06 8.81 -6.95
C CYS A 19 19.39 8.82 -5.58
N SER A 20 18.07 9.02 -5.55
CA SER A 20 17.26 9.06 -4.32
C SER A 20 17.01 7.69 -3.67
N ALA A 21 17.77 6.66 -4.04
CA ALA A 21 17.53 5.28 -3.60
C ALA A 21 18.66 4.83 -2.68
N THR A 22 18.36 3.90 -1.78
CA THR A 22 19.34 3.29 -0.89
C THR A 22 19.94 2.06 -1.56
N ALA A 23 21.26 1.91 -1.49
CA ALA A 23 21.96 0.76 -2.05
C ALA A 23 21.72 -0.48 -1.18
N LYS A 24 21.29 -1.59 -1.81
CA LYS A 24 20.91 -2.83 -1.12
C LYS A 24 22.03 -3.40 -0.24
N HIS A 25 23.26 -3.41 -0.75
CA HIS A 25 24.39 -4.08 -0.08
C HIS A 25 25.00 -3.28 1.07
N THR A 26 24.91 -1.95 1.01
CA THR A 26 25.58 -1.07 1.98
C THR A 26 24.59 -0.38 2.92
N GLY A 27 23.28 -0.37 2.62
CA GLY A 27 22.28 0.41 3.36
C GLY A 27 22.43 1.93 3.25
N GLN A 28 23.44 2.40 2.52
CA GLN A 28 23.76 3.82 2.34
C GLN A 28 23.05 4.43 1.11
N PRO A 29 22.87 5.76 1.08
CA PRO A 29 22.35 6.45 -0.10
C PRO A 29 23.18 6.17 -1.35
N CYS A 30 22.50 5.90 -2.47
CA CYS A 30 23.15 5.59 -3.71
C CYS A 30 23.89 6.81 -4.27
N ARG A 31 25.21 6.67 -4.43
CA ARG A 31 26.08 7.73 -4.95
C ARG A 31 26.05 7.87 -6.47
N ASN A 32 25.33 7.00 -7.18
CA ASN A 32 25.18 7.11 -8.63
C ASN A 32 24.35 8.34 -9.02
N ARG A 33 24.50 8.77 -10.27
CA ARG A 33 23.79 9.90 -10.86
C ARG A 33 22.31 9.58 -11.03
N ALA A 34 21.43 10.49 -10.64
CA ALA A 34 20.02 10.41 -10.97
C ALA A 34 19.79 10.69 -12.45
N MET A 35 18.89 9.91 -13.04
CA MET A 35 18.29 10.20 -14.34
C MET A 35 17.05 11.08 -14.14
N VAL A 36 16.30 11.35 -15.21
CA VAL A 36 15.10 12.23 -15.20
C VAL A 36 14.07 11.83 -14.12
N ASN A 37 14.01 10.56 -13.75
CA ASN A 37 13.08 10.06 -12.73
C ASN A 37 13.60 10.15 -11.26
N GLY A 38 14.79 10.72 -11.04
CA GLY A 38 15.42 10.83 -9.71
C GLY A 38 16.22 9.60 -9.26
N LYS A 39 16.23 8.51 -10.06
CA LYS A 39 16.97 7.28 -9.76
C LYS A 39 18.08 7.03 -10.78
N CYS A 40 19.13 6.31 -10.39
CA CYS A 40 20.20 5.92 -11.30
C CYS A 40 19.82 4.72 -12.15
N TRP A 41 20.58 4.46 -13.21
CA TRP A 41 20.38 3.31 -14.10
C TRP A 41 20.27 1.97 -13.36
N ALA A 42 21.01 1.77 -12.26
CA ALA A 42 20.99 0.55 -11.45
C ALA A 42 19.74 0.46 -10.55
N HIS A 43 19.15 1.59 -10.17
CA HIS A 43 17.94 1.67 -9.34
C HIS A 43 16.69 2.02 -10.15
N GLY A 44 16.64 1.62 -11.43
CA GLY A 44 15.47 1.80 -12.28
C GLY A 44 15.36 3.19 -12.91
N GLY A 45 16.47 3.92 -13.05
CA GLY A 45 16.55 5.24 -13.68
C GLY A 45 16.05 5.27 -15.13
N LYS A 46 16.18 4.14 -15.82
CA LYS A 46 15.70 3.95 -17.20
C LYS A 46 14.18 3.72 -17.28
N THR A 47 13.54 3.38 -16.16
CA THR A 47 12.10 3.15 -16.11
C THR A 47 11.38 4.50 -16.02
N PRO A 48 10.48 4.83 -16.97
CA PRO A 48 9.73 6.08 -16.93
C PRO A 48 8.89 6.18 -15.66
N ARG A 49 8.83 7.38 -15.07
CA ARG A 49 8.00 7.69 -13.88
C ARG A 49 6.65 8.21 -14.32
N GLY A 50 5.59 7.83 -13.60
CA GLY A 50 4.23 8.33 -13.83
C GLY A 50 3.40 7.43 -14.74
N ASP A 51 2.33 8.01 -15.29
CA ASP A 51 1.34 7.27 -16.07
C ASP A 51 1.73 7.21 -17.55
N GLY A 52 1.57 6.04 -18.16
CA GLY A 52 1.42 5.96 -19.63
C GLY A 52 2.44 5.13 -20.42
N ARG A 53 3.42 4.48 -19.79
CA ARG A 53 4.32 3.54 -20.51
C ARG A 53 4.53 2.19 -19.82
N TRP A 54 3.97 2.00 -18.63
CA TRP A 54 4.01 0.73 -17.93
C TRP A 54 3.18 -0.32 -18.70
N HIS A 55 3.76 -1.52 -18.89
CA HIS A 55 3.18 -2.63 -19.67
C HIS A 55 2.83 -2.36 -21.14
N ARG A 56 3.18 -1.20 -21.71
CA ARG A 56 2.96 -0.94 -23.13
C ARG A 56 4.10 -1.51 -23.99
N PRO A 57 3.79 -2.09 -25.17
CA PRO A 57 4.82 -2.44 -26.14
C PRO A 57 5.63 -1.21 -26.53
N VAL A 58 6.96 -1.32 -26.45
CA VAL A 58 7.87 -0.36 -27.08
C VAL A 58 8.07 -0.76 -28.54
N TRP A 59 7.77 0.16 -29.45
CA TRP A 59 7.92 -0.01 -30.89
C TRP A 59 9.34 0.36 -31.34
N PRO A 60 9.89 -0.33 -32.36
CA PRO A 60 11.16 0.06 -32.96
C PRO A 60 11.07 1.46 -33.58
N LYS A 61 12.22 2.14 -33.70
CA LYS A 61 12.30 3.42 -34.41
C LYS A 61 12.23 3.13 -35.91
N GLY A 62 11.35 3.82 -36.63
CA GLY A 62 11.09 3.54 -38.05
C GLY A 62 12.29 3.72 -38.99
N ASN A 63 13.30 4.49 -38.58
CA ASN A 63 14.51 4.75 -39.36
C ASN A 63 15.68 3.79 -39.08
N ALA A 64 15.48 2.77 -38.24
CA ALA A 64 16.49 1.75 -38.02
C ALA A 64 16.52 0.76 -39.21
N PRO A 65 17.69 0.28 -39.65
CA PRO A 65 17.80 -0.64 -40.80
C PRO A 65 17.01 -1.95 -40.59
N ASP A 66 16.81 -2.37 -39.34
CA ASP A 66 16.09 -3.58 -38.94
C ASP A 66 14.70 -3.28 -38.33
N ALA A 67 14.14 -2.10 -38.57
CA ALA A 67 12.89 -1.66 -37.94
C ALA A 67 11.70 -2.55 -38.28
N ALA A 68 11.54 -2.93 -39.55
CA ALA A 68 10.44 -3.75 -40.03
C ALA A 68 10.49 -5.16 -39.43
N GLU A 69 11.67 -5.79 -39.40
CA GLU A 69 11.85 -7.12 -38.82
C GLU A 69 11.55 -7.13 -37.31
N LYS A 70 12.07 -6.13 -36.58
CA LYS A 70 11.78 -5.97 -35.14
C LYS A 70 10.30 -5.74 -34.87
N LEU A 71 9.62 -4.99 -35.74
CA LEU A 71 8.18 -4.75 -35.63
C LEU A 71 7.41 -6.05 -35.81
N ASN A 72 7.69 -6.81 -36.88
CA ASN A 72 7.02 -8.09 -37.14
C ASN A 72 7.21 -9.08 -36.00
N ARG A 73 8.43 -9.22 -35.50
CA ARG A 73 8.73 -10.07 -34.33
C ARG A 73 7.94 -9.64 -33.09
N LYS A 74 7.79 -8.33 -32.88
CA LYS A 74 7.01 -7.77 -31.77
C LYS A 74 5.53 -8.11 -31.92
N LEU A 75 4.97 -7.95 -33.11
CA LEU A 75 3.56 -8.24 -33.40
C LEU A 75 3.27 -9.74 -33.18
N GLN A 76 4.10 -10.63 -33.73
CA GLN A 76 3.99 -12.08 -33.49
C GLN A 76 4.04 -12.44 -32.01
N THR A 77 4.95 -11.81 -31.25
CA THR A 77 5.05 -12.03 -29.80
C THR A 77 3.77 -11.59 -29.07
N LEU A 78 3.16 -10.48 -29.47
CA LEU A 78 1.92 -10.00 -28.88
C LEU A 78 0.75 -10.93 -29.19
N GLU A 79 0.65 -11.39 -30.43
CA GLU A 79 -0.37 -12.35 -30.86
C GLU A 79 -0.25 -13.68 -30.10
N GLN A 80 0.96 -14.25 -30.02
CA GLN A 80 1.19 -15.48 -29.26
C GLN A 80 0.83 -15.33 -27.78
N ARG A 81 1.10 -14.17 -27.17
CA ARG A 81 0.69 -13.88 -25.79
C ARG A 81 -0.82 -13.78 -25.65
N ALA A 82 -1.52 -13.20 -26.63
CA ALA A 82 -2.98 -13.14 -26.66
C ALA A 82 -3.58 -14.55 -26.73
N LYS A 83 -3.14 -15.37 -27.68
CA LYS A 83 -3.57 -16.78 -27.83
C LYS A 83 -3.34 -17.60 -26.55
N LYS A 84 -2.15 -17.49 -25.95
CA LYS A 84 -1.84 -18.15 -24.67
C LYS A 84 -2.77 -17.70 -23.53
N ARG A 85 -3.15 -16.41 -23.51
CA ARG A 85 -4.09 -15.88 -22.51
C ARG A 85 -5.49 -16.43 -22.76
N GLU A 86 -5.96 -16.45 -23.99
CA GLU A 86 -7.26 -17.00 -24.38
C GLU A 86 -7.36 -18.48 -24.04
N HIS A 87 -6.37 -19.29 -24.41
CA HIS A 87 -6.34 -20.70 -24.06
C HIS A 87 -6.35 -20.93 -22.53
N ARG A 88 -5.58 -20.12 -21.78
CA ARG A 88 -5.59 -20.20 -20.31
C ARG A 88 -6.97 -19.90 -19.75
N ILE A 89 -7.65 -18.90 -20.29
CA ILE A 89 -8.99 -18.49 -19.88
C ILE A 89 -10.02 -19.55 -20.26
N ALA A 90 -9.97 -20.11 -21.46
CA ALA A 90 -10.86 -21.16 -21.92
C ALA A 90 -10.74 -22.44 -21.09
N ARG A 91 -9.54 -22.73 -20.57
CA ARG A 91 -9.30 -23.87 -19.68
C ARG A 91 -9.70 -23.62 -18.22
N MET A 92 -10.06 -22.39 -17.83
CA MET A 92 -10.49 -22.11 -16.45
C MET A 92 -11.89 -22.67 -16.22
N SER A 93 -12.11 -23.28 -15.05
CA SER A 93 -13.46 -23.59 -14.59
C SER A 93 -14.25 -22.28 -14.32
N SER A 94 -15.57 -22.37 -14.25
CA SER A 94 -16.43 -21.20 -13.92
C SER A 94 -16.06 -20.55 -12.59
N LYS A 95 -15.72 -21.36 -11.57
CA LYS A 95 -15.28 -20.90 -10.25
C LYS A 95 -13.94 -20.17 -10.32
N ASP A 96 -12.96 -20.73 -11.03
CA ASP A 96 -11.64 -20.12 -11.21
C ASP A 96 -11.74 -18.82 -12.02
N ARG A 97 -12.63 -18.80 -13.02
CA ARG A 97 -12.89 -17.62 -13.82
C ARG A 97 -13.43 -16.47 -12.97
N ALA A 98 -14.42 -16.74 -12.12
CA ALA A 98 -14.95 -15.74 -11.18
C ALA A 98 -13.87 -15.25 -10.20
N GLY A 99 -13.00 -16.14 -9.72
CA GLY A 99 -11.85 -15.77 -8.89
C GLY A 99 -10.86 -14.85 -9.63
N TYR A 100 -10.52 -15.21 -10.86
CA TYR A 100 -9.64 -14.42 -11.74
C TYR A 100 -10.21 -13.02 -12.00
N ASP A 101 -11.50 -12.92 -12.28
CA ASP A 101 -12.17 -11.64 -12.56
C ASP A 101 -12.22 -10.74 -11.31
N ARG A 102 -12.51 -11.30 -10.12
CA ARG A 102 -12.41 -10.58 -8.84
C ARG A 102 -10.99 -10.08 -8.56
N TRP A 103 -10.00 -10.93 -8.78
CA TRP A 103 -8.59 -10.54 -8.62
C TRP A 103 -8.23 -9.40 -9.58
N LYS A 104 -8.63 -9.49 -10.84
CA LYS A 104 -8.36 -8.46 -11.86
C LYS A 104 -9.02 -7.13 -11.53
N ALA A 105 -10.24 -7.15 -10.99
CA ALA A 105 -10.94 -5.94 -10.57
C ALA A 105 -10.23 -5.22 -9.42
N THR A 106 -9.74 -5.97 -8.43
CA THR A 106 -9.08 -5.42 -7.23
C THR A 106 -7.62 -5.05 -7.46
N HIS A 107 -6.90 -5.76 -8.34
CA HIS A 107 -5.47 -5.58 -8.60
C HIS A 107 -5.16 -4.81 -9.89
N ALA A 108 -6.17 -4.13 -10.47
CA ALA A 108 -5.96 -3.29 -11.63
C ALA A 108 -4.99 -2.13 -11.31
N PRO A 109 -3.95 -1.89 -12.13
CA PRO A 109 -3.08 -0.73 -11.96
C PRO A 109 -3.89 0.56 -12.03
N THR A 110 -3.98 1.29 -10.92
CA THR A 110 -4.70 2.57 -10.86
C THR A 110 -3.89 3.69 -11.52
N SER A 111 -4.55 4.72 -12.06
CA SER A 111 -3.85 5.92 -12.54
C SER A 111 -3.23 6.69 -11.37
N LYS A 112 -2.20 7.51 -11.63
CA LYS A 112 -1.63 8.43 -10.65
C LYS A 112 -2.69 9.35 -10.07
N ALA A 113 -3.60 9.86 -10.89
CA ALA A 113 -4.72 10.69 -10.44
C ALA A 113 -5.61 9.94 -9.43
N LYS A 114 -5.99 8.69 -9.74
CA LYS A 114 -6.81 7.87 -8.83
C LYS A 114 -6.06 7.54 -7.53
N ARG A 115 -4.76 7.23 -7.59
CA ARG A 115 -3.94 7.05 -6.38
C ARG A 115 -3.82 8.32 -5.54
N ALA A 116 -3.68 9.49 -6.18
CA ALA A 116 -3.59 10.77 -5.49
C ALA A 116 -4.93 11.10 -4.81
N ALA A 117 -6.04 10.93 -5.51
CA ALA A 117 -7.39 11.12 -4.96
C ALA A 117 -7.66 10.17 -3.77
N ALA A 118 -7.26 8.89 -3.87
CA ALA A 118 -7.40 7.96 -2.75
C ALA A 118 -6.59 8.40 -1.51
N ARG A 119 -5.34 8.85 -1.70
CA ARG A 119 -4.52 9.39 -0.60
C ARG A 119 -5.09 10.68 -0.01
N GLU A 120 -5.66 11.52 -0.86
CA GLU A 120 -6.35 12.75 -0.45
C GLU A 120 -7.55 12.41 0.43
N HIS A 121 -8.40 11.50 -0.05
CA HIS A 121 -9.57 11.02 0.67
C HIS A 121 -9.19 10.39 2.02
N GLU A 122 -8.15 9.55 2.06
CA GLU A 122 -7.63 9.00 3.32
C GLU A 122 -7.14 10.09 4.27
N ARG A 123 -6.47 11.14 3.75
CA ARG A 123 -6.01 12.26 4.57
C ARG A 123 -7.19 13.06 5.14
N GLN A 124 -8.19 13.36 4.32
CA GLN A 124 -9.40 14.06 4.73
C GLN A 124 -10.19 13.25 5.76
N ALA A 125 -10.35 11.94 5.56
CA ALA A 125 -11.01 11.06 6.53
C ALA A 125 -10.28 11.02 7.88
N ARG A 126 -8.93 10.95 7.87
CA ARG A 126 -8.13 11.03 9.09
C ARG A 126 -8.28 12.37 9.80
N GLN A 127 -8.29 13.47 9.03
CA GLN A 127 -8.49 14.80 9.59
C GLN A 127 -9.87 14.92 10.22
N ALA A 128 -10.92 14.53 9.50
CA ALA A 128 -12.29 14.55 10.01
C ALA A 128 -12.45 13.70 11.28
N LEU A 129 -11.80 12.54 11.35
CA LEU A 129 -11.80 11.71 12.54
C LEU A 129 -11.07 12.38 13.71
N ALA A 130 -9.93 13.02 13.45
CA ALA A 130 -9.21 13.79 14.47
C ALA A 130 -10.04 14.98 14.97
N ASP A 131 -10.72 15.68 14.07
CA ASP A 131 -11.58 16.81 14.41
C ASP A 131 -12.78 16.34 15.26
N LEU A 132 -13.44 15.24 14.88
CA LEU A 132 -14.52 14.64 15.68
C LEU A 132 -14.05 14.21 17.07
N LEU A 133 -12.86 13.61 17.17
CA LEU A 133 -12.28 13.25 18.47
C LEU A 133 -11.88 14.48 19.29
N SER A 134 -11.49 15.58 18.65
CA SER A 134 -11.17 16.84 19.34
C SER A 134 -12.42 17.60 19.81
N LEU A 135 -13.53 17.43 19.10
CA LEU A 135 -14.86 17.93 19.46
C LEU A 135 -15.60 17.00 20.43
N ALA A 136 -15.00 15.86 20.78
CA ALA A 136 -15.55 14.99 21.81
C ALA A 136 -15.75 15.86 23.06
N PRO A 137 -17.00 15.98 23.56
CA PRO A 137 -17.26 16.87 24.67
C PRO A 137 -16.37 16.42 25.83
N THR A 138 -15.56 17.33 26.37
CA THR A 138 -15.06 17.19 27.73
C THR A 138 -16.28 16.84 28.55
N ARG A 139 -16.32 15.62 29.11
CA ARG A 139 -17.49 15.12 29.86
C ARG A 139 -17.89 16.23 30.82
N SER A 140 -19.10 16.75 30.68
CA SER A 140 -19.57 17.75 31.63
C SER A 140 -19.50 17.13 33.02
N SER A 141 -19.27 17.94 34.04
CA SER A 141 -19.18 17.45 35.43
C SER A 141 -20.38 16.59 35.83
N GLY A 142 -21.58 16.93 35.34
CA GLY A 142 -22.79 16.11 35.54
C GLY A 142 -22.75 14.73 34.86
N VAL A 143 -22.19 14.62 33.65
CA VAL A 143 -22.03 13.30 32.99
C VAL A 143 -20.96 12.47 33.68
N GLN A 144 -19.88 13.08 34.16
CA GLN A 144 -18.85 12.36 34.92
C GLN A 144 -19.40 11.85 36.26
N ALA A 145 -20.21 12.65 36.96
CA ALA A 145 -20.90 12.22 38.18
C ALA A 145 -21.79 10.99 37.95
N LEU A 146 -22.54 10.94 36.85
CA LEU A 146 -23.35 9.76 36.49
C LEU A 146 -22.51 8.51 36.21
N TYR A 147 -21.32 8.65 35.61
CA TYR A 147 -20.39 7.53 35.42
C TYR A 147 -19.82 7.02 36.75
N ASP A 148 -19.51 7.93 37.66
CA ASP A 148 -18.99 7.60 38.99
C ASP A 148 -20.08 6.90 39.84
N GLU A 149 -21.33 7.38 39.77
CA GLU A 149 -22.50 6.72 40.37
C GLU A 149 -22.73 5.32 39.80
N LEU A 150 -22.64 5.16 38.48
CA LEU A 150 -22.78 3.84 37.83
C LEU A 150 -21.68 2.87 38.28
N ALA A 151 -20.44 3.35 38.38
CA ALA A 151 -19.31 2.53 38.85
C ALA A 151 -19.49 2.12 40.32
N ALA A 152 -19.98 3.02 41.17
CA ALA A 152 -20.29 2.72 42.57
C ALA A 152 -21.43 1.70 42.69
N ALA A 153 -22.51 1.84 41.90
CA ALA A 153 -23.62 0.90 41.87
C ALA A 153 -23.17 -0.50 41.43
N GLN A 154 -22.33 -0.59 40.40
CA GLN A 154 -21.76 -1.87 39.94
C GLN A 154 -20.85 -2.51 40.99
N ALA A 155 -20.05 -1.72 41.70
CA ALA A 155 -19.21 -2.22 42.79
C ALA A 155 -20.05 -2.76 43.95
N HIS A 156 -21.17 -2.11 44.26
CA HIS A 156 -22.11 -2.54 45.29
C HIS A 156 -22.79 -3.86 44.93
N LEU A 157 -23.31 -4.00 43.70
CA LEU A 157 -23.89 -5.26 43.22
C LEU A 157 -22.90 -6.42 43.33
N ARG A 158 -21.65 -6.23 42.89
CA ARG A 158 -20.60 -7.25 43.03
C ARG A 158 -20.26 -7.59 44.48
N ALA A 159 -20.48 -6.67 45.42
CA ALA A 159 -20.26 -6.94 46.83
C ALA A 159 -21.40 -7.78 47.42
N LEU A 160 -22.64 -7.52 47.00
CA LEU A 160 -23.81 -8.34 47.35
C LEU A 160 -23.69 -9.75 46.78
N ASP A 161 -23.36 -9.89 45.49
CA ASP A 161 -23.13 -11.20 44.86
C ASP A 161 -22.11 -12.03 45.65
N ARG A 162 -20.99 -11.41 46.07
CA ARG A 162 -19.98 -12.07 46.91
C ARG A 162 -20.49 -12.45 48.31
N GLN A 163 -21.38 -11.66 48.89
CA GLN A 163 -21.98 -11.98 50.19
C GLN A 163 -22.93 -13.16 50.07
N ASP A 164 -23.72 -13.20 49.00
CA ASP A 164 -24.61 -14.32 48.70
C ASP A 164 -23.81 -15.61 48.42
N GLU A 165 -22.74 -15.54 47.63
CA GLU A 165 -21.81 -16.67 47.41
C GLU A 165 -21.20 -17.20 48.72
N LEU A 166 -20.82 -16.29 49.64
CA LEU A 166 -20.29 -16.68 50.95
C LEU A 166 -21.36 -17.26 51.88
N ALA A 167 -22.59 -16.77 51.80
CA ALA A 167 -23.73 -17.29 52.56
C ALA A 167 -24.13 -18.68 52.08
N GLU A 168 -24.18 -18.91 50.76
CA GLU A 168 -24.41 -20.22 50.16
C GLU A 168 -23.32 -21.23 50.53
N ALA A 169 -22.04 -20.81 50.48
CA ALA A 169 -20.92 -21.64 50.93
C ALA A 169 -20.95 -21.96 52.44
N TRP A 170 -21.48 -21.05 53.26
CA TRP A 170 -21.67 -21.28 54.69
C TRP A 170 -22.82 -22.26 54.95
N THR A 171 -23.91 -22.19 54.19
CA THR A 171 -25.03 -23.15 54.30
C THR A 171 -24.67 -24.55 53.79
N ASP A 172 -23.86 -24.66 52.74
CA ASP A 172 -23.39 -25.96 52.22
C ASP A 172 -22.29 -26.59 53.12
N GLY A 173 -21.60 -25.78 53.92
CA GLY A 173 -20.61 -26.22 54.91
C GLY A 173 -21.22 -26.72 56.23
N ILE A 174 -22.48 -26.35 56.53
CA ILE A 174 -23.25 -26.94 57.64
C ILE A 174 -23.87 -28.24 57.09
N GLY A 175 -23.00 -29.24 56.92
CA GLY A 175 -23.41 -30.60 56.65
C GLY A 175 -24.48 -31.04 57.65
N VAL A 176 -25.59 -31.49 57.11
CA VAL A 176 -26.65 -32.25 57.78
C VAL A 176 -25.99 -33.36 58.60
N PHE A 177 -25.77 -33.13 59.88
CA PHE A 177 -25.56 -34.19 60.87
C PHE A 177 -26.93 -34.80 61.14
N GLY A 178 -27.30 -35.79 60.32
CA GLY A 178 -28.43 -36.68 60.51
C GLY A 178 -27.97 -38.12 60.36
#